data_AF-A0A2K4ZBP9-F1
#
_entry.id   AF-A0A2K4ZBP9-F1
#
_cell.length_a   1.000
_cell.length_b   1.000
_cell.length_c   1.000
_cell.angle_alpha   90.00
_cell.angle_beta   90.00
_cell.angle_gamma   90.00
#
_symmetry.space_group_name_H-M   'P 1'
#
loop_
_entity.id
_entity.type
_entity.pdbx_description
1 polymer ?
#
loop_
_entity_poly.entity_id
_entity_poly.type
_entity_poly.pdbx_seq_one_letter_code
_entity_poly.pdbx_strand_id
1 'polypeptide(L)'
;MNFHETKMGTTFFNQQIPELIKTLQDIAKALSKPVPAAIQLAETREPDFLHNLFYGNYEPDIYGCVTVPSRLDQNVKEAEKALLPALGQSQRLFEQYQTAVSERDSAIAEQSYCCGYRTAVQMIVSGLTTLQPQTGGEPDE
;
A
#
# COMPACT_ATOMS: atom_id res chain seq x y z
N MET A 1 -33.72 -35.41 42.16
CA MET A 1 -32.52 -35.87 41.44
C MET A 1 -31.80 -34.64 40.93
N ASN A 2 -30.50 -34.53 41.20
CA ASN A 2 -29.68 -33.41 40.75
C ASN A 2 -29.20 -33.66 39.32
N PHE A 3 -28.98 -32.58 38.55
CA PHE A 3 -28.61 -32.68 37.13
C PHE A 3 -27.35 -33.54 36.89
N HIS A 4 -26.32 -33.38 37.72
CA HIS A 4 -25.06 -34.13 37.63
C HIS A 4 -25.20 -35.64 37.92
N GLU A 5 -26.28 -36.07 38.58
CA GLU A 5 -26.58 -37.47 38.87
C GLU A 5 -27.34 -38.14 37.71
N THR A 6 -27.86 -37.35 36.77
CA THR A 6 -28.56 -37.88 35.60
C THR A 6 -27.57 -38.34 34.53
N LYS A 7 -27.99 -39.29 33.68
CA LYS A 7 -27.21 -39.72 32.51
C LYS A 7 -26.84 -38.54 31.60
N MET A 8 -27.74 -37.56 31.46
CA MET A 8 -27.50 -36.33 30.70
C MET A 8 -26.42 -35.46 31.35
N GLY A 9 -26.46 -35.26 32.67
CA GLY A 9 -25.44 -34.47 33.38
C GLY A 9 -24.08 -35.14 33.37
N THR A 10 -24.02 -36.47 33.52
CA THR A 10 -22.76 -37.22 33.41
C THR A 10 -22.15 -37.11 32.01
N THR A 11 -22.95 -37.18 30.94
CA THR A 11 -22.48 -36.91 29.57
C THR A 11 -22.01 -35.47 29.38
N PHE A 12 -22.74 -34.49 29.92
CA PHE A 12 -22.36 -33.08 29.83
C PHE A 12 -21.00 -32.78 30.49
N PHE A 13 -20.80 -33.23 31.72
CA PHE A 13 -19.56 -32.95 32.45
C PHE A 13 -18.37 -33.79 31.99
N ASN A 14 -18.57 -35.05 31.61
CA ASN A 14 -17.47 -35.96 31.29
C ASN A 14 -17.12 -36.02 29.80
N GLN A 15 -17.99 -35.52 28.90
CA GLN A 15 -17.75 -35.54 27.45
C GLN A 15 -17.82 -34.14 26.85
N GLN A 16 -18.93 -33.43 27.03
CA GLN A 16 -19.17 -32.13 26.36
C GLN A 16 -18.22 -31.03 26.87
N ILE A 17 -18.01 -30.92 28.18
CA ILE A 17 -17.10 -29.91 28.77
C ILE A 17 -15.64 -30.13 28.30
N PRO A 18 -15.06 -31.35 28.40
CA PRO A 18 -13.71 -31.61 27.89
C PRO A 18 -13.56 -31.35 26.38
N GLU A 19 -14.56 -31.72 25.58
CA GLU A 19 -14.54 -31.49 24.13
C GLU A 19 -14.55 -30.00 23.80
N LEU A 20 -15.39 -29.22 24.51
CA LEU A 20 -15.43 -27.76 24.39
C LEU A 20 -14.08 -27.13 24.74
N ILE A 21 -13.47 -27.52 25.85
CA ILE A 21 -12.16 -27.03 26.28
C ILE A 21 -11.11 -27.33 25.21
N LYS A 22 -11.11 -28.54 24.64
CA LYS A 22 -10.19 -28.94 23.58
C LYS A 22 -10.38 -28.09 22.33
N THR A 23 -11.61 -27.86 21.88
CA THR A 23 -11.87 -26.95 20.74
C THR A 23 -11.39 -25.53 21.01
N LEU A 24 -11.58 -25.01 22.23
CA LEU A 24 -11.09 -23.67 22.58
C LEU A 24 -9.56 -23.61 22.57
N GLN A 25 -8.88 -24.65 23.07
CA GLN A 25 -7.43 -24.77 22.99
C GLN A 25 -6.92 -24.88 21.55
N ASP A 26 -7.60 -25.64 20.71
CA ASP A 26 -7.24 -25.80 19.29
C ASP A 26 -7.45 -24.49 18.51
N ILE A 27 -8.53 -23.76 18.79
CA ILE A 27 -8.79 -22.42 18.25
C ILE A 27 -7.70 -21.44 18.71
N ALA A 28 -7.40 -21.40 20.02
CA ALA A 28 -6.35 -20.55 20.55
C ALA A 28 -4.99 -20.86 19.93
N LYS A 29 -4.68 -22.14 19.72
CA LYS A 29 -3.45 -22.59 19.05
C LYS A 29 -3.43 -22.26 17.56
N ALA A 30 -4.57 -22.27 16.88
CA ALA A 30 -4.67 -21.86 15.48
C ALA A 30 -4.49 -20.34 15.32
N LEU A 31 -5.04 -19.56 16.25
CA LEU A 31 -4.93 -18.10 16.28
C LEU A 31 -3.57 -17.61 16.78
N SER A 32 -2.87 -18.38 17.62
CA SER A 32 -1.53 -18.05 18.11
C SER A 32 -0.42 -18.39 17.11
N LYS A 33 -0.73 -19.10 16.01
CA LYS A 33 0.21 -19.27 14.92
C LYS A 33 0.49 -17.89 14.34
N PRO A 34 1.76 -17.44 14.30
CA PRO A 34 2.08 -16.20 13.63
C PRO A 34 1.57 -16.28 12.19
N VAL A 35 0.76 -15.28 11.79
CA VAL A 35 0.48 -15.01 10.37
C VAL A 35 1.84 -15.06 9.66
N PRO A 36 1.99 -15.83 8.56
CA PRO A 36 3.29 -16.03 7.93
C PRO A 36 4.03 -14.71 7.82
N ALA A 37 5.16 -14.65 8.51
CA ALA A 37 5.96 -13.44 8.64
C ALA A 37 6.30 -12.93 7.24
N ALA A 38 5.87 -11.69 6.99
CA ALA A 38 6.26 -10.83 5.90
C ALA A 38 6.04 -11.43 4.50
N ILE A 39 5.32 -10.69 3.66
CA ILE A 39 5.63 -10.69 2.24
C ILE A 39 7.14 -10.43 2.17
N GLN A 40 7.94 -11.47 1.90
CA GLN A 40 9.32 -11.29 1.49
C GLN A 40 9.23 -10.61 0.14
N LEU A 41 9.06 -9.29 0.16
CA LEU A 41 9.33 -8.46 -0.99
C LEU A 41 10.77 -8.79 -1.31
N ALA A 42 10.96 -9.64 -2.32
CA ALA A 42 12.27 -9.95 -2.86
C ALA A 42 12.97 -8.59 -2.98
N GLU A 43 14.14 -8.47 -2.35
CA GLU A 43 14.98 -7.27 -2.41
C GLU A 43 15.23 -6.97 -3.89
N THR A 44 14.30 -6.26 -4.51
CA THR A 44 14.44 -5.77 -5.87
C THR A 44 15.33 -4.57 -5.68
N ARG A 45 16.62 -4.89 -5.66
CA ARG A 45 17.76 -4.07 -5.29
C ARG A 45 18.07 -3.07 -6.40
N GLU A 46 17.04 -2.52 -7.03
CA GLU A 46 17.18 -1.44 -8.00
C GLU A 46 17.14 -0.13 -7.20
N PRO A 47 18.30 0.50 -6.95
CA PRO A 47 18.28 1.90 -6.53
C PRO A 47 17.53 2.63 -7.65
N ASP A 48 16.45 3.34 -7.29
CA ASP A 48 15.65 4.14 -8.22
C ASP A 48 14.53 3.42 -8.99
N PHE A 49 14.08 2.25 -8.54
CA PHE A 49 12.87 1.58 -9.09
C PHE A 49 11.68 2.53 -9.29
N LEU A 50 11.32 3.31 -8.26
CA LEU A 50 10.16 4.22 -8.33
C LEU A 50 10.37 5.41 -9.28
N HIS A 51 11.61 5.90 -9.40
CA HIS A 51 11.99 6.92 -10.37
C HIS A 51 11.83 6.39 -11.80
N ASN A 52 12.41 5.22 -12.08
CA ASN A 52 12.30 4.54 -13.37
C ASN A 52 10.84 4.22 -13.72
N LEU A 53 10.03 3.85 -12.73
CA LEU A 53 8.60 3.62 -12.90
C LEU A 53 7.82 4.91 -13.20
N PHE A 54 8.18 6.02 -12.56
CA PHE A 54 7.54 7.32 -12.78
C PHE A 54 7.76 7.85 -14.20
N TYR A 55 8.97 7.73 -14.74
CA TYR A 55 9.29 8.17 -16.10
C TYR A 55 8.90 7.15 -17.19
N GLY A 56 8.29 6.03 -16.83
CA GLY A 56 7.83 5.03 -17.80
C GLY A 56 8.97 4.22 -18.44
N ASN A 57 10.10 4.07 -17.74
CA ASN A 57 11.19 3.18 -18.17
C ASN A 57 10.85 1.69 -18.04
N TYR A 58 9.64 1.36 -17.57
CA TYR A 58 9.07 0.01 -17.58
C TYR A 58 7.98 -0.08 -18.64
N GLU A 59 7.84 -1.25 -19.26
CA GLU A 59 6.91 -1.50 -20.38
C GLU A 59 5.49 -0.97 -20.08
N PRO A 60 5.06 0.12 -20.77
CA PRO A 60 3.72 0.70 -20.61
C PRO A 60 2.61 -0.26 -21.04
N ASP A 61 2.95 -1.16 -21.96
CA ASP A 61 2.05 -2.04 -22.70
C ASP A 61 1.38 -3.10 -21.81
N ILE A 62 2.04 -3.50 -20.71
CA ILE A 62 1.50 -4.49 -19.77
C ILE A 62 0.34 -3.90 -18.97
N TYR A 63 0.36 -2.58 -18.74
CA TYR A 63 -0.62 -1.87 -17.92
C TYR A 63 -1.56 -0.98 -18.73
N GLY A 64 -1.42 -0.95 -20.06
CA GLY A 64 -2.35 -0.28 -20.98
C GLY A 64 -2.47 1.23 -20.77
N CYS A 65 -1.50 1.88 -20.13
CA CYS A 65 -1.55 3.31 -19.85
C CYS A 65 -1.15 4.12 -21.09
N VAL A 66 -2.06 4.18 -22.06
CA VAL A 66 -1.93 5.08 -23.19
C VAL A 66 -2.57 6.41 -22.78
N THR A 67 -1.77 7.41 -22.44
CA THR A 67 -2.28 8.75 -22.16
C THR A 67 -2.78 9.37 -23.46
N VAL A 68 -4.10 9.28 -23.68
CA VAL A 68 -4.78 10.02 -24.74
C VAL A 68 -4.59 11.52 -24.46
N PRO A 69 -4.32 12.37 -25.48
CA PRO A 69 -4.18 13.80 -25.26
C PRO A 69 -5.39 14.35 -24.53
N SER A 70 -5.16 14.88 -23.34
CA SER A 70 -6.21 15.37 -22.47
C SER A 70 -6.70 16.74 -22.97
N ARG A 71 -7.90 17.16 -22.59
CA ARG A 71 -8.39 18.54 -22.86
C ARG A 71 -7.42 19.62 -22.35
N LEU A 72 -6.62 19.31 -21.33
CA LEU A 72 -5.61 20.21 -20.79
C LEU A 72 -4.48 20.48 -21.81
N ASP A 73 -4.12 19.48 -22.62
CA ASP A 73 -3.08 19.61 -23.64
C ASP A 73 -3.50 20.59 -24.75
N GLN A 74 -4.80 20.64 -25.05
CA GLN A 74 -5.35 21.60 -26.00
C GLN A 74 -5.26 23.04 -25.48
N ASN A 75 -5.59 23.25 -24.20
CA ASN A 75 -5.50 24.57 -23.58
C ASN A 75 -4.05 25.08 -23.55
N VAL A 76 -3.08 24.21 -23.25
CA VAL A 76 -1.65 24.56 -23.29
C VAL A 76 -1.24 24.97 -24.69
N LYS A 77 -1.61 24.20 -25.72
CA LYS A 77 -1.29 24.52 -27.13
C LYS A 77 -1.88 25.85 -27.57
N GLU A 78 -3.10 26.17 -27.16
CA GLU A 78 -3.74 27.45 -27.50
C GLU A 78 -3.05 28.63 -26.81
N ALA A 79 -2.71 28.49 -25.52
CA ALA A 79 -1.98 29.50 -24.77
C ALA A 79 -0.57 29.73 -25.36
N GLU A 80 0.14 28.65 -25.70
CA GLU A 80 1.45 28.71 -26.34
C GLU A 80 1.39 29.43 -27.70
N LYS A 81 0.39 29.09 -28.54
CA LYS A 81 0.18 29.73 -29.84
C LYS A 81 -0.04 31.24 -29.74
N ALA A 82 -0.70 31.70 -28.69
CA ALA A 82 -0.91 33.12 -28.44
C ALA A 82 0.35 33.81 -27.87
N LEU A 83 1.13 33.09 -27.06
CA LEU A 83 2.28 33.62 -26.35
C LEU A 83 3.54 33.73 -27.22
N LEU A 84 3.83 32.72 -28.05
CA LEU A 84 5.05 32.66 -28.87
C LEU A 84 5.29 33.94 -29.72
N PRO A 85 4.30 34.47 -30.46
CA PRO A 85 4.48 35.71 -31.21
C PRO A 85 4.74 36.94 -30.35
N ALA A 86 4.22 36.97 -29.11
CA ALA A 86 4.33 38.10 -28.20
C ALA A 86 5.72 38.21 -27.55
N LEU A 87 6.47 37.10 -27.45
CA LEU A 87 7.77 37.06 -26.79
C LEU A 87 8.87 37.77 -27.59
N GLY A 88 8.81 37.74 -28.92
CA GLY A 88 9.83 38.35 -29.79
C GLY A 88 11.26 37.95 -29.40
N GLN A 89 12.07 38.92 -28.99
CA GLN A 89 13.48 38.70 -28.60
C GLN A 89 13.65 37.99 -27.25
N SER A 90 12.61 37.92 -26.42
CA SER A 90 12.66 37.28 -25.09
C SER A 90 12.46 35.77 -25.13
N GLN A 91 12.22 35.19 -26.31
CA GLN A 91 11.91 33.76 -26.46
C GLN A 91 12.94 32.85 -25.78
N ARG A 92 14.26 33.11 -25.92
CA ARG A 92 15.30 32.30 -25.25
C ARG A 92 15.22 32.34 -23.73
N LEU A 93 14.94 33.51 -23.15
CA LEU A 93 14.81 33.64 -21.69
C LEU A 93 13.54 32.91 -21.21
N PHE A 94 12.47 32.96 -22.00
CA PHE A 94 11.24 32.25 -21.71
C PHE A 94 11.41 30.73 -21.82
N GLU A 95 12.14 30.23 -22.82
CA GLU A 95 12.51 28.81 -22.92
C GLU A 95 13.32 28.34 -21.71
N GLN A 96 14.33 29.10 -21.28
CA GLN A 96 15.09 28.80 -20.07
C GLN A 96 14.20 28.75 -18.82
N TYR A 97 13.29 29.71 -18.69
CA TYR A 97 12.30 29.72 -17.60
C TYR A 97 11.39 28.49 -17.65
N GLN A 98 10.86 28.14 -18.82
CA GLN A 98 10.00 26.97 -18.98
C GLN A 98 10.73 25.68 -18.63
N THR A 99 11.98 25.51 -19.06
CA THR A 99 12.80 24.35 -18.68
C THR A 99 12.97 24.27 -17.16
N ALA A 100 13.35 25.38 -16.50
CA ALA A 100 13.53 25.40 -15.06
C ALA A 100 12.22 25.10 -14.28
N VAL A 101 11.09 25.61 -14.76
CA VAL A 101 9.76 25.30 -14.18
C VAL A 101 9.39 23.84 -14.41
N SER A 102 9.60 23.32 -15.61
CA SER A 102 9.31 21.92 -15.97
C SER A 102 10.14 20.95 -15.13
N GLU A 103 11.43 21.23 -14.94
CA GLU A 103 12.32 20.43 -14.08
C GLU A 103 11.84 20.43 -12.63
N ARG A 104 11.50 21.61 -12.09
CA ARG A 104 10.95 21.72 -10.74
C ARG A 104 9.64 20.95 -10.58
N ASP A 105 8.71 21.13 -11.52
CA ASP A 105 7.38 20.53 -11.45
C ASP A 105 7.47 19.00 -11.60
N SER A 106 8.37 18.51 -12.46
CA SER A 106 8.66 17.08 -12.60
C SER A 106 9.24 16.50 -11.31
N ALA A 107 10.20 17.19 -10.69
CA ALA A 107 10.80 16.75 -9.42
C ALA A 107 9.77 16.69 -8.27
N ILE A 108 8.87 17.69 -8.18
CA ILE A 108 7.78 17.70 -7.19
C ILE A 108 6.79 16.57 -7.45
N ALA A 109 6.43 16.34 -8.71
CA ALA A 109 5.52 15.27 -9.11
C ALA A 109 6.11 13.89 -8.78
N GLU A 110 7.38 13.66 -9.12
CA GLU A 110 8.10 12.43 -8.81
C GLU A 110 8.19 12.18 -7.30
N GLN A 111 8.54 13.21 -6.52
CA GLN A 111 8.60 13.10 -5.06
C GLN A 111 7.22 12.75 -4.48
N SER A 112 6.17 13.43 -4.96
CA SER A 112 4.80 13.18 -4.52
C SER A 112 4.35 11.75 -4.84
N TYR A 113 4.69 11.26 -6.03
CA TYR A 113 4.47 9.89 -6.44
C TYR A 113 5.20 8.89 -5.52
N CYS A 114 6.51 9.09 -5.29
CA CYS A 114 7.32 8.23 -4.43
C CYS A 114 6.81 8.19 -2.99
N CYS A 115 6.46 9.36 -2.43
CA CYS A 115 5.87 9.46 -1.11
C CYS A 115 4.52 8.75 -1.04
N GLY A 116 3.62 9.00 -2.00
CA GLY A 116 2.30 8.38 -2.07
C GLY A 116 2.38 6.86 -2.14
N TYR A 117 3.25 6.33 -3.00
CA TYR A 117 3.48 4.88 -3.11
C TYR A 117 4.00 4.28 -1.80
N ARG A 118 5.03 4.88 -1.19
CA ARG A 118 5.59 4.40 0.08
C ARG A 118 4.54 4.42 1.19
N THR A 119 3.75 5.49 1.29
CA THR A 119 2.68 5.59 2.28
C THR A 119 1.60 4.53 2.04
N ALA A 120 1.19 4.29 0.79
CA ALA A 120 0.21 3.25 0.46
C ALA A 120 0.71 1.85 0.84
N VAL A 121 1.96 1.51 0.50
CA VAL A 121 2.57 0.24 0.88
C VAL A 121 2.66 0.11 2.40
N GLN A 122 3.07 1.18 3.11
CA GLN A 122 3.09 1.19 4.56
C GLN A 122 1.70 0.93 5.16
N MET A 123 0.65 1.58 4.66
CA MET A 123 -0.72 1.34 5.13
C MET A 123 -1.17 -0.10 4.88
N ILE A 124 -0.84 -0.69 3.72
CA ILE A 124 -1.14 -2.09 3.42
C ILE A 124 -0.41 -3.01 4.40
N VAL A 125 0.91 -2.83 4.57
CA VAL A 125 1.72 -3.65 5.48
C VAL A 125 1.22 -3.51 6.92
N SER A 126 0.94 -2.29 7.38
CA SER A 126 0.38 -2.03 8.71
C SER A 126 -1.01 -2.65 8.90
N GLY A 127 -1.87 -2.63 7.88
CA GLY A 127 -3.16 -3.33 7.90
C GLY A 127 -3.01 -4.85 8.00
N LEU A 128 -1.94 -5.41 7.43
CA LEU A 128 -1.62 -6.83 7.54
C LEU A 128 -0.96 -7.20 8.88
N THR A 129 -0.16 -6.32 9.49
CA THR A 129 0.51 -6.58 10.78
C THR A 129 -0.39 -6.33 11.99
N THR A 130 -1.37 -5.43 11.90
CA THR A 130 -2.39 -5.21 12.96
C THR A 130 -3.32 -6.41 13.17
N LEU A 131 -3.28 -7.41 12.29
CA LEU A 131 -3.92 -8.72 12.48
C LEU A 131 -3.11 -9.67 13.36
N GLN A 132 -1.88 -9.33 13.79
CA GLN A 132 -1.15 -10.11 14.80
C GLN A 132 -1.60 -9.68 16.21
N PRO A 133 -2.14 -10.60 17.03
CA PRO A 133 -2.45 -10.32 18.43
C PRO A 133 -1.14 -10.01 19.18
N GLN A 134 -1.09 -8.84 19.81
CA GLN A 134 -0.05 -8.47 20.77
C GLN A 134 -0.02 -9.52 21.88
N THR A 135 1.09 -10.25 22.02
CA THR A 135 1.38 -11.09 23.19
C THR A 135 1.35 -10.22 24.44
N GLY A 136 0.41 -10.54 25.32
CA GLY A 136 0.16 -9.86 26.59
C GLY A 136 1.34 -9.97 27.57
N GLY A 137 1.36 -9.00 28.48
CA GLY A 137 2.40 -8.70 29.46
C GLY A 137 2.79 -9.84 30.40
N GLU A 138 3.98 -9.63 30.97
CA GLU A 138 4.61 -10.40 32.05
C GLU A 138 3.68 -10.71 33.22
N PRO A 139 3.88 -11.84 33.92
CA PRO A 139 3.14 -12.15 35.14
C PRO A 139 3.78 -11.43 36.34
N ASP A 140 3.03 -10.50 36.94
CA ASP A 140 3.15 -10.18 38.36
C ASP A 140 2.36 -11.26 39.13
N GLU A 141 3.08 -12.21 39.74
CA GLU A 141 3.00 -12.63 41.17
C GLU A 141 3.92 -13.84 41.44
#